data_AF-A0A4V5LRW2-F1
#
_entry.id   AF-A0A4V5LRW2-F1
#
_cell.length_a   1.000
_cell.length_b   1.000
_cell.length_c   1.000
_cell.angle_alpha   90.00
_cell.angle_beta   90.00
_cell.angle_gamma   90.00
#
_symmetry.space_group_name_H-M   'P 1'
#
loop_
_entity.id
_entity.type
_entity.pdbx_description
1 polymer ?
#
loop_
_entity_poly.entity_id
_entity_poly.type
_entity_poly.pdbx_seq_one_letter_code
_entity_poly.pdbx_strand_id
1 'polypeptide(L)'
;MVMQLQRTLTRSRKADLMTELVQTVSGLLLVGFLWTHMLFVGSILLGVEAFNRLAQFMEQFRLLDVAVVFIILTAGAHVAAVFRRIPGRWQEQKIVWKHAKTIKHADTWSWLFQAVTGSAMLVLIIIHVFIVVYAGINAKLSADRVHSWMLGFYIVLLLLAEYHASVGLYRALVKWGVVKRKSLKKVLTFITVCTIGLGLVSLWLFLSLGDSV
;
A
#
# COMPACT_ATOMS: atom_id res chain seq x y z
N MET A 1 -11.94 29.90 -34.43
CA MET A 1 -10.67 29.18 -34.23
C MET A 1 -10.10 29.35 -32.81
N VAL A 2 -9.97 30.57 -32.28
CA VAL A 2 -9.44 30.85 -30.92
C VAL A 2 -10.22 30.14 -29.80
N MET A 3 -11.55 30.11 -29.87
CA MET A 3 -12.40 29.48 -28.84
C MET A 3 -12.29 27.95 -28.80
N GLN A 4 -12.00 27.30 -29.93
CA GLN A 4 -11.71 25.85 -29.98
C GLN A 4 -10.30 25.56 -29.45
N LEU A 5 -9.33 26.41 -29.76
CA LEU A 5 -7.97 26.34 -29.20
C LEU A 5 -7.97 26.51 -27.67
N GLN A 6 -8.80 27.42 -27.16
CA GLN A 6 -8.94 27.64 -25.73
C GLN A 6 -9.63 26.46 -25.04
N ARG A 7 -10.62 25.81 -25.69
CA ARG A 7 -11.28 24.60 -25.20
C ARG A 7 -10.37 23.37 -25.17
N THR A 8 -9.44 23.26 -26.13
CA THR A 8 -8.42 22.21 -26.15
C THR A 8 -7.28 22.47 -25.16
N LEU A 9 -6.99 23.74 -24.85
CA LEU A 9 -5.99 24.15 -23.84
C LEU A 9 -6.54 24.17 -22.41
N THR A 10 -7.85 24.37 -22.21
CA THR A 10 -8.47 24.31 -20.88
C THR A 10 -8.77 22.87 -20.50
N ARG A 11 -8.08 22.40 -19.46
CA ARG A 11 -8.27 21.09 -18.84
C ARG A 11 -9.75 20.83 -18.52
N SER A 12 -10.29 19.69 -18.96
CA SER A 12 -11.68 19.33 -18.72
C SER A 12 -11.94 19.11 -17.23
N ARG A 13 -12.80 19.94 -16.61
CA ARG A 13 -13.20 19.81 -15.20
C ARG A 13 -13.72 18.41 -14.86
N LYS A 14 -14.39 17.75 -15.82
CA LYS A 14 -14.89 16.37 -15.66
C LYS A 14 -13.75 15.36 -15.62
N ALA A 15 -12.75 15.49 -16.51
CA ALA A 15 -11.59 14.60 -16.54
C ALA A 15 -10.76 14.70 -15.25
N ASP A 16 -10.63 15.92 -14.70
CA ASP A 16 -9.94 16.12 -13.42
C ASP A 16 -10.69 15.46 -12.27
N LEU A 17 -12.01 15.66 -12.17
CA LEU A 17 -12.83 14.98 -11.18
C LEU A 17 -12.73 13.45 -11.29
N MET A 18 -12.82 12.90 -12.50
CA MET A 18 -12.67 11.46 -12.73
C MET A 18 -11.30 10.96 -12.26
N THR A 19 -10.23 11.69 -12.55
CA THR A 19 -8.88 11.31 -12.11
C THR A 19 -8.76 11.38 -10.58
N GLU A 20 -9.38 12.37 -9.93
CA GLU A 20 -9.43 12.45 -8.47
C GLU A 20 -10.22 11.29 -7.83
N LEU A 21 -11.32 10.88 -8.47
CA LEU A 21 -12.12 9.75 -8.02
C LEU A 21 -11.37 8.44 -8.20
N VAL A 22 -10.77 8.19 -9.38
CA VAL A 22 -9.95 7.00 -9.63
C VAL A 22 -8.83 6.90 -8.61
N GLN A 23 -8.11 8.01 -8.34
CA GLN A 23 -7.07 8.04 -7.32
C GLN A 23 -7.61 7.67 -5.92
N THR A 24 -8.75 8.25 -5.53
CA THR A 24 -9.32 8.02 -4.18
C THR A 24 -9.83 6.59 -4.05
N VAL A 25 -10.65 6.13 -4.99
CA VAL A 25 -11.29 4.81 -4.96
C VAL A 25 -10.24 3.71 -5.04
N SER A 26 -9.30 3.79 -5.98
CA SER A 26 -8.21 2.80 -6.07
C SER A 26 -7.36 2.80 -4.80
N GLY A 27 -7.08 3.96 -4.21
CA GLY A 27 -6.37 4.05 -2.92
C GLY A 27 -7.12 3.35 -1.80
N LEU A 28 -8.42 3.59 -1.66
CA LEU A 28 -9.26 2.93 -0.63
C LEU A 28 -9.33 1.41 -0.84
N LEU A 29 -9.46 0.97 -2.09
CA LEU A 29 -9.44 -0.46 -2.44
C LEU A 29 -8.11 -1.12 -2.06
N LEU A 30 -6.97 -0.46 -2.32
CA LEU A 30 -5.65 -0.96 -1.95
C LEU A 30 -5.44 -1.02 -0.43
N VAL A 31 -5.98 -0.05 0.33
CA VAL A 31 -5.96 -0.12 1.80
C VAL A 31 -6.79 -1.30 2.31
N GLY A 32 -8.00 -1.48 1.75
CA GLY A 32 -8.85 -2.62 2.09
C GLY A 32 -8.18 -3.97 1.79
N PHE A 33 -7.51 -4.06 0.64
CA PHE A 33 -6.71 -5.22 0.28
C PHE A 33 -5.56 -5.45 1.26
N LEU A 34 -4.76 -4.42 1.55
CA LEU A 34 -3.63 -4.54 2.47
C LEU A 34 -4.09 -5.05 3.83
N TRP A 35 -5.12 -4.47 4.42
CA TRP A 35 -5.60 -4.90 5.74
C TRP A 35 -6.20 -6.30 5.73
N THR A 36 -6.94 -6.66 4.69
CA THR A 36 -7.42 -8.04 4.51
C THR A 36 -6.26 -9.02 4.39
N HIS A 37 -5.24 -8.65 3.60
CA HIS A 37 -4.01 -9.43 3.45
C HIS A 37 -3.28 -9.60 4.78
N MET A 38 -3.16 -8.54 5.59
CA MET A 38 -2.53 -8.61 6.92
C MET A 38 -3.28 -9.56 7.86
N LEU A 39 -4.62 -9.61 7.79
CA LEU A 39 -5.41 -10.59 8.55
C LEU A 39 -5.20 -12.02 8.05
N PHE A 40 -5.11 -12.23 6.73
CA PHE A 40 -4.89 -13.55 6.14
C PHE A 40 -3.52 -14.10 6.51
N VAL A 41 -2.47 -13.27 6.38
CA VAL A 41 -1.12 -13.64 6.82
C VAL A 41 -1.08 -13.84 8.35
N GLY A 42 -1.79 -12.99 9.09
CA GLY A 42 -1.94 -13.08 10.54
C GLY A 42 -2.69 -14.30 11.05
N SER A 43 -3.32 -15.11 10.17
CA SER A 43 -3.95 -16.36 10.59
C SER A 43 -2.95 -17.36 11.19
N ILE A 44 -1.65 -17.20 10.94
CA ILE A 44 -0.59 -18.00 11.58
C ILE A 44 -0.57 -17.86 13.11
N LEU A 45 -1.08 -16.75 13.66
CA LEU A 45 -1.24 -16.58 15.11
C LEU A 45 -2.24 -17.58 15.71
N LEU A 46 -3.13 -18.14 14.89
CA LEU A 46 -4.07 -19.20 15.28
C LEU A 46 -3.47 -20.62 15.12
N GLY A 47 -2.24 -20.72 14.62
CA GLY A 47 -1.51 -21.97 14.40
C GLY A 47 -1.28 -22.31 12.92
N VAL A 48 -0.31 -23.20 12.69
CA VAL A 48 0.09 -23.69 11.36
C VAL A 48 -1.08 -24.29 10.58
N GLU A 49 -1.90 -25.10 11.26
CA GLU A 49 -3.07 -25.75 10.66
C GLU A 49 -4.10 -24.73 10.17
N ALA A 50 -4.37 -23.68 10.94
CA ALA A 50 -5.31 -22.62 10.54
C ALA A 50 -4.81 -21.86 9.30
N PHE A 51 -3.52 -21.51 9.28
CA PHE A 51 -2.90 -20.86 8.13
C PHE A 51 -2.93 -21.75 6.89
N ASN A 52 -2.58 -23.03 7.02
CA ASN A 52 -2.59 -23.98 5.91
C ASN A 52 -4.00 -24.23 5.37
N ARG A 53 -5.02 -24.32 6.23
CA ARG A 53 -6.42 -24.43 5.79
C ARG A 53 -6.87 -23.19 5.01
N LEU A 54 -6.50 -22.00 5.47
CA LEU A 54 -6.79 -20.76 4.74
C LEU A 54 -6.07 -20.75 3.38
N ALA A 55 -4.81 -21.17 3.34
CA ALA A 55 -4.03 -21.25 2.10
C ALA A 55 -4.65 -22.24 1.10
N GLN A 56 -5.07 -23.42 1.56
CA GLN A 56 -5.78 -24.41 0.75
C GLN A 56 -7.12 -23.88 0.23
N PHE A 57 -7.88 -23.19 1.08
CA PHE A 57 -9.11 -22.50 0.66
C PHE A 57 -8.83 -21.47 -0.44
N MET A 58 -7.78 -20.65 -0.28
CA MET A 58 -7.38 -19.68 -1.29
C MET A 58 -6.96 -20.34 -2.61
N GLU A 59 -6.28 -21.47 -2.55
CA GLU A 59 -5.89 -22.25 -3.73
C GLU A 59 -7.11 -22.86 -4.44
N GLN A 60 -8.02 -23.48 -3.69
CA GLN A 60 -9.24 -24.10 -4.21
C GLN A 60 -10.11 -23.09 -4.97
N PHE A 61 -10.25 -21.87 -4.44
CA PHE A 61 -11.05 -20.81 -5.05
C PHE A 61 -10.23 -19.88 -5.96
N ARG A 62 -8.95 -20.22 -6.25
CA ARG A 62 -8.03 -19.41 -7.07
C ARG A 62 -7.94 -17.94 -6.62
N LEU A 63 -8.07 -17.69 -5.32
CA LEU A 63 -8.07 -16.35 -4.74
C LEU A 63 -6.73 -15.64 -4.92
N LEU A 64 -5.63 -16.39 -5.04
CA LEU A 64 -4.32 -15.82 -5.39
C LEU A 64 -4.34 -15.14 -6.76
N ASP A 65 -4.88 -15.80 -7.79
CA ASP A 65 -4.97 -15.23 -9.14
C ASP A 65 -5.88 -14.00 -9.16
N VAL A 66 -7.03 -14.10 -8.47
CA VAL A 66 -7.97 -12.98 -8.33
C VAL A 66 -7.30 -11.80 -7.64
N ALA A 67 -6.53 -12.04 -6.57
CA ALA A 67 -5.77 -11.02 -5.87
C ALA A 67 -4.70 -10.37 -6.77
N VAL A 68 -4.00 -11.17 -7.58
CA VAL A 68 -2.98 -10.66 -8.53
C VAL A 68 -3.63 -9.75 -9.58
N VAL A 69 -4.71 -10.20 -10.23
CA VAL A 69 -5.44 -9.39 -11.22
C VAL A 69 -5.99 -8.11 -10.58
N PHE A 70 -6.59 -8.23 -9.39
CA PHE A 70 -7.08 -7.09 -8.62
C PHE A 70 -5.96 -6.08 -8.35
N ILE A 71 -4.79 -6.53 -7.88
CA ILE A 71 -3.65 -5.65 -7.58
C ILE A 71 -3.11 -4.99 -8.84
N ILE A 72 -2.95 -5.72 -9.95
CA ILE A 72 -2.46 -5.13 -11.21
C ILE A 72 -3.40 -4.02 -11.68
N LEU A 73 -4.71 -4.27 -11.70
CA LEU A 73 -5.69 -3.28 -12.16
C LEU A 73 -5.80 -2.09 -11.21
N THR A 74 -5.91 -2.34 -9.90
CA THR A 74 -6.12 -1.28 -8.91
C THR A 74 -4.85 -0.47 -8.64
N ALA A 75 -3.70 -1.12 -8.46
CA ALA A 75 -2.42 -0.43 -8.30
C ALA A 75 -2.03 0.31 -9.58
N GLY A 76 -2.23 -0.31 -10.76
CA GLY A 76 -2.00 0.35 -12.04
C GLY A 76 -2.85 1.62 -12.20
N ALA A 77 -4.16 1.54 -11.93
CA ALA A 77 -5.05 2.70 -11.94
C ALA A 77 -4.64 3.76 -10.90
N HIS A 78 -4.25 3.33 -9.70
CA HIS A 78 -3.80 4.23 -8.64
C HIS A 78 -2.56 5.02 -9.04
N VAL A 79 -1.54 4.32 -9.52
CA VAL A 79 -0.27 4.91 -9.95
C VAL A 79 -0.51 5.85 -11.11
N ALA A 80 -1.26 5.44 -12.13
CA ALA A 80 -1.60 6.30 -13.28
C ALA A 80 -2.28 7.61 -12.84
N ALA A 81 -3.21 7.54 -11.88
CA ALA A 81 -3.93 8.72 -11.41
C ALA A 81 -3.08 9.63 -10.51
N VAL A 82 -2.15 9.05 -9.74
CA VAL A 82 -1.25 9.76 -8.81
C VAL A 82 -0.01 10.31 -9.50
N PHE A 83 0.46 9.72 -10.60
CA PHE A 83 1.74 10.06 -11.24
C PHE A 83 1.89 11.56 -11.54
N ARG A 84 0.81 12.19 -12.03
CA ARG A 84 0.74 13.65 -12.29
C ARG A 84 0.94 14.55 -11.06
N ARG A 85 0.87 14.00 -9.85
CA ARG A 85 1.01 14.73 -8.57
C ARG A 85 2.46 14.73 -8.08
N ILE A 86 3.32 13.89 -8.65
CA ILE A 86 4.71 13.77 -8.25
C ILE A 86 5.56 14.66 -9.16
N PRO A 87 6.37 15.59 -8.62
CA PRO A 87 7.27 16.41 -9.42
C PRO A 87 8.30 15.52 -10.13
N GLY A 88 8.19 15.43 -11.45
CA GLY A 88 9.04 14.55 -12.28
C GLY A 88 10.43 15.14 -12.53
N ARG A 89 10.57 16.48 -12.45
CA ARG A 89 11.85 17.16 -12.70
C ARG A 89 12.62 17.36 -11.39
N TRP A 90 13.93 17.15 -11.44
CA TRP A 90 14.83 17.36 -10.30
C TRP A 90 14.74 18.79 -9.71
N GLN A 91 14.57 19.80 -10.56
CA GLN A 91 14.40 21.18 -10.12
C GLN A 91 13.11 21.38 -9.32
N GLU A 92 12.00 20.78 -9.76
CA GLU A 92 10.71 20.84 -9.04
C GLU A 92 10.81 20.12 -7.69
N GLN A 93 11.46 18.95 -7.65
CA GLN A 93 11.71 18.22 -6.41
C GLN A 93 12.51 19.05 -5.39
N LYS A 94 13.57 19.75 -5.85
CA LYS A 94 14.36 20.68 -5.01
C LYS A 94 13.49 21.82 -4.46
N ILE A 95 12.61 22.40 -5.27
CA ILE A 95 11.72 23.49 -4.86
C ILE A 95 10.76 23.00 -3.77
N VAL A 96 10.10 21.86 -4.00
CA VAL A 96 9.17 21.27 -3.02
C VAL A 96 9.89 20.94 -1.70
N TRP A 97 11.09 20.38 -1.78
CA TRP A 97 11.90 20.06 -0.60
C TRP A 97 12.29 21.32 0.20
N LYS A 98 12.77 22.37 -0.48
CA LYS A 98 13.11 23.65 0.16
C LYS A 98 11.87 24.25 0.83
N HIS A 99 10.73 24.22 0.16
CA HIS A 99 9.47 24.73 0.68
C HIS A 99 8.99 23.97 1.91
N ALA A 100 9.07 22.63 1.91
CA ALA A 100 8.74 21.80 3.07
C ALA A 100 9.64 22.11 4.29
N LYS A 101 10.94 22.34 4.05
CA LYS A 101 11.87 22.79 5.10
C LYS A 101 11.54 24.17 5.66
N THR A 102 11.04 25.08 4.85
CA THR A 102 10.64 26.42 5.30
C THR A 102 9.35 26.39 6.13
N ILE A 103 8.30 25.71 5.65
CA ILE A 103 7.00 25.70 6.32
C ILE A 103 7.01 24.83 7.60
N LYS A 104 7.82 23.75 7.63
CA LYS A 104 7.90 22.82 8.77
C LYS A 104 6.55 22.24 9.21
N HIS A 105 5.62 22.06 8.26
CA HIS A 105 4.28 21.55 8.53
C HIS A 105 4.21 20.03 8.37
N ALA A 106 3.60 19.36 9.35
CA ALA A 106 3.57 17.89 9.44
C ALA A 106 2.89 17.22 8.23
N ASP A 107 1.74 17.71 7.77
CA ASP A 107 1.05 17.08 6.62
C ASP A 107 1.83 17.27 5.30
N THR A 108 2.68 18.30 5.22
CA THR A 108 3.55 18.53 4.05
C THR A 108 4.68 17.51 4.02
N TRP A 109 5.29 17.25 5.17
CA TRP A 109 6.31 16.20 5.31
C TRP A 109 5.73 14.80 5.11
N SER A 110 4.53 14.52 5.63
CA SER A 110 3.90 13.21 5.44
C SER A 110 3.54 12.97 3.97
N TRP A 111 3.13 14.01 3.24
CA TRP A 111 2.91 13.91 1.79
C TRP A 111 4.20 13.62 1.02
N LEU A 112 5.31 14.29 1.37
CA LEU A 112 6.62 14.02 0.76
C LEU A 112 7.06 12.58 1.01
N PHE A 113 6.95 12.10 2.25
CA PHE A 113 7.31 10.73 2.58
C PHE A 113 6.35 9.72 1.94
N GLN A 114 5.07 10.08 1.75
CA GLN A 114 4.12 9.27 0.98
C GLN A 114 4.55 9.13 -0.50
N ALA A 115 5.10 10.18 -1.12
CA ALA A 115 5.61 10.10 -2.48
C ALA A 115 6.83 9.15 -2.57
N VAL A 116 7.74 9.21 -1.59
CA VAL A 116 8.91 8.32 -1.50
C VAL A 116 8.48 6.87 -1.30
N THR A 117 7.64 6.60 -0.29
CA THR A 117 7.11 5.26 -0.02
C THR A 117 6.34 4.71 -1.22
N GLY A 118 5.47 5.50 -1.86
CA GLY A 118 4.74 5.08 -3.05
C GLY A 118 5.66 4.69 -4.21
N SER A 119 6.75 5.44 -4.40
CA SER A 119 7.76 5.13 -5.42
C SER A 119 8.50 3.83 -5.11
N ALA A 120 8.89 3.61 -3.85
CA ALA A 120 9.52 2.37 -3.41
C ALA A 120 8.57 1.15 -3.55
N MET A 121 7.29 1.34 -3.21
CA MET A 121 6.27 0.29 -3.27
C MET A 121 6.05 -0.27 -4.68
N LEU A 122 6.29 0.51 -5.74
CA LEU A 122 6.24 0.01 -7.12
C LEU A 122 7.16 -1.20 -7.33
N VAL A 123 8.37 -1.15 -6.77
CA VAL A 123 9.36 -2.23 -6.90
C VAL A 123 9.07 -3.34 -5.90
N LEU A 124 8.81 -2.97 -4.64
CA LEU A 124 8.63 -3.95 -3.57
C LEU A 124 7.39 -4.83 -3.78
N ILE A 125 6.26 -4.27 -4.24
CA ILE A 125 5.06 -5.07 -4.54
C ILE A 125 5.34 -6.06 -5.66
N ILE A 126 6.03 -5.64 -6.73
CA ILE A 126 6.34 -6.52 -7.86
C ILE A 126 7.18 -7.71 -7.39
N ILE A 127 8.26 -7.46 -6.65
CA ILE A 127 9.11 -8.53 -6.09
C ILE A 127 8.28 -9.46 -5.20
N HIS A 128 7.47 -8.88 -4.30
CA HIS A 128 6.64 -9.64 -3.37
C HIS A 128 5.65 -10.56 -4.10
N VAL A 129 4.86 -9.99 -5.02
CA VAL A 129 3.83 -10.72 -5.77
C VAL A 129 4.47 -11.80 -6.63
N PHE A 130 5.56 -11.50 -7.34
CA PHE A 130 6.27 -12.48 -8.16
C PHE A 130 6.71 -13.69 -7.35
N ILE A 131 7.35 -13.47 -6.20
CA ILE A 131 7.84 -14.56 -5.36
C ILE A 131 6.69 -15.38 -4.78
N VAL A 132 5.62 -14.75 -4.31
CA VAL A 132 4.48 -15.46 -3.72
C VAL A 132 3.75 -16.30 -4.76
N VAL A 133 3.57 -15.78 -5.98
CA VAL A 133 2.96 -16.52 -7.08
C VAL A 133 3.81 -17.70 -7.51
N TYR A 134 5.13 -17.52 -7.60
CA TYR A 134 6.04 -18.57 -8.04
C TYR A 134 6.24 -19.66 -6.98
N ALA A 135 6.47 -19.26 -5.73
CA ALA A 135 6.79 -20.18 -4.65
C ALA A 135 5.55 -20.83 -4.01
N GLY A 136 4.38 -20.19 -4.10
CA GLY A 136 3.14 -20.66 -3.47
C GLY A 136 2.98 -20.25 -2.01
N ILE A 137 1.82 -20.61 -1.45
CA ILE A 137 1.38 -20.21 -0.11
C ILE A 137 1.08 -21.46 0.71
N ASN A 138 1.89 -21.69 1.74
CA ASN A 138 1.58 -22.49 2.92
C ASN A 138 2.57 -22.10 4.03
N ALA A 139 2.42 -22.65 5.23
CA ALA A 139 3.23 -22.28 6.38
C ALA A 139 4.73 -22.58 6.14
N LYS A 140 5.05 -23.78 5.61
CA LYS A 140 6.42 -24.19 5.33
C LYS A 140 7.10 -23.27 4.31
N LEU A 141 6.49 -23.07 3.14
CA LEU A 141 7.01 -22.21 2.08
C LEU A 141 7.17 -20.75 2.56
N SER A 142 6.28 -20.29 3.45
CA SER A 142 6.38 -18.96 4.04
C SER A 142 7.52 -18.86 5.05
N ALA A 143 7.72 -19.89 5.89
CA ALA A 143 8.84 -19.98 6.81
C ALA A 143 10.18 -20.04 6.08
N ASP A 144 10.30 -20.91 5.06
CA ASP A 144 11.49 -21.04 4.21
C ASP A 144 11.91 -19.68 3.61
N ARG A 145 10.92 -18.87 3.15
CA ARG A 145 11.18 -17.50 2.68
C ARG A 145 11.67 -16.61 3.81
N VAL A 146 10.99 -16.60 4.95
CA VAL A 146 11.33 -15.75 6.10
C VAL A 146 12.71 -16.12 6.67
N HIS A 147 13.21 -17.33 6.49
CA HIS A 147 14.56 -17.74 6.89
C HIS A 147 15.66 -17.25 5.95
N SER A 148 15.30 -16.63 4.84
CA SER A 148 16.23 -16.04 3.87
C SER A 148 16.38 -14.53 4.06
N TRP A 149 17.09 -13.88 3.13
CA TRP A 149 17.17 -12.41 3.04
C TRP A 149 15.79 -11.73 2.96
N MET A 150 14.73 -12.49 2.64
CA MET A 150 13.38 -11.97 2.56
C MET A 150 12.80 -11.49 3.89
N LEU A 151 13.33 -11.88 5.06
CA LEU A 151 12.90 -11.29 6.34
C LEU A 151 13.08 -9.77 6.34
N GLY A 152 14.28 -9.29 5.97
CA GLY A 152 14.56 -7.86 5.89
C GLY A 152 13.68 -7.16 4.85
N PHE A 153 13.46 -7.82 3.72
CA PHE A 153 12.54 -7.35 2.68
C PHE A 153 11.12 -7.18 3.21
N TYR A 154 10.56 -8.18 3.91
CA TYR A 154 9.21 -8.12 4.46
C TYR A 154 9.06 -7.06 5.56
N ILE A 155 10.07 -6.87 6.40
CA ILE A 155 10.06 -5.80 7.41
C ILE A 155 9.99 -4.43 6.74
N VAL A 156 10.82 -4.18 5.72
CA VAL A 156 10.80 -2.91 4.97
C VAL A 156 9.47 -2.74 4.26
N LEU A 157 8.99 -3.77 3.56
CA LEU A 157 7.72 -3.75 2.86
C LEU A 157 6.56 -3.45 3.83
N LEU A 158 6.50 -4.11 4.98
CA LEU A 158 5.48 -3.91 6.02
C LEU A 158 5.44 -2.44 6.47
N LEU A 159 6.58 -1.88 6.86
CA LEU A 159 6.64 -0.52 7.37
C LEU A 159 6.26 0.52 6.32
N LEU A 160 6.75 0.36 5.08
CA LEU A 160 6.45 1.30 4.00
C LEU A 160 5.00 1.18 3.53
N ALA A 161 4.47 -0.04 3.39
CA ALA A 161 3.09 -0.28 2.96
C ALA A 161 2.08 0.28 3.98
N GLU A 162 2.24 -0.05 5.27
CA GLU A 162 1.34 0.42 6.32
C GLU A 162 1.40 1.94 6.49
N TYR A 163 2.61 2.52 6.45
CA TYR A 163 2.74 3.98 6.46
C TYR A 163 2.01 4.63 5.27
N HIS A 164 2.26 4.13 4.06
CA HIS A 164 1.69 4.68 2.83
C HIS A 164 0.15 4.59 2.84
N ALA A 165 -0.39 3.42 3.23
CA ALA A 165 -1.81 3.15 3.35
C ALA A 165 -2.47 4.06 4.39
N SER A 166 -1.91 4.13 5.60
CA SER A 166 -2.47 4.92 6.70
C SER A 166 -2.51 6.41 6.41
N VAL A 167 -1.40 6.98 5.92
CA VAL A 167 -1.35 8.39 5.54
C VAL A 167 -2.23 8.67 4.32
N GLY A 168 -2.27 7.77 3.35
CA GLY A 168 -3.16 7.86 2.20
C GLY A 168 -4.63 7.92 2.61
N LEU A 169 -5.05 7.01 3.49
CA LEU A 169 -6.42 6.96 4.02
C LEU A 169 -6.75 8.22 4.83
N TYR A 170 -5.85 8.68 5.71
CA TYR A 170 -6.01 9.94 6.44
C TYR A 170 -6.30 11.10 5.48
N ARG A 171 -5.46 11.26 4.44
CA ARG A 171 -5.61 12.37 3.49
C ARG A 171 -6.87 12.25 2.65
N ALA A 172 -7.24 11.03 2.24
CA ALA A 172 -8.47 10.79 1.50
C ALA A 172 -9.72 11.20 2.31
N LEU A 173 -9.84 10.72 3.54
CA LEU A 173 -11.00 11.01 4.40
C LEU A 173 -11.11 12.49 4.77
N VAL A 174 -9.97 13.15 5.03
CA VAL A 174 -9.93 14.60 5.29
C VAL A 174 -10.30 15.39 4.04
N LYS A 175 -9.79 15.01 2.87
CA LYS A 175 -10.06 15.68 1.58
C LYS A 175 -11.55 15.65 1.24
N TRP A 176 -12.22 14.54 1.50
CA TRP A 176 -13.64 14.36 1.21
C TRP A 176 -14.56 14.75 2.39
N GLY A 177 -14.02 15.32 3.47
CA GLY A 177 -14.79 15.88 4.58
C GLY A 177 -15.52 14.85 5.44
N VAL A 178 -15.16 13.57 5.35
CA VAL A 178 -15.87 12.46 6.04
C VAL A 178 -15.66 12.53 7.56
N VAL A 179 -14.49 12.95 8.04
CA VAL A 179 -14.12 12.93 9.48
C VAL A 179 -13.25 14.14 9.87
N LYS A 180 -13.37 14.60 11.13
CA LYS A 180 -12.49 15.63 11.72
C LYS A 180 -11.04 15.13 11.87
N ARG A 181 -10.06 16.00 11.55
CA ARG A 181 -8.61 15.67 11.50
C ARG A 181 -8.05 15.06 12.79
N LYS A 182 -8.36 15.65 13.96
CA LYS A 182 -7.73 15.27 15.24
C LYS A 182 -8.12 13.87 15.72
N SER A 183 -9.38 13.48 15.57
CA SER A 183 -9.84 12.13 15.94
C SER A 183 -9.30 11.09 14.98
N LEU A 184 -9.34 11.38 13.66
CA LEU A 184 -8.90 10.45 12.64
C LEU A 184 -7.41 10.10 12.75
N LYS A 185 -6.55 11.08 13.04
CA LYS A 185 -5.12 10.83 13.22
C LYS A 185 -4.84 9.82 14.34
N LYS A 186 -5.51 9.96 15.50
CA LYS A 186 -5.35 9.03 16.63
C LYS A 186 -5.78 7.60 16.26
N VAL A 187 -6.96 7.48 15.63
CA VAL A 187 -7.52 6.18 15.22
C VAL A 187 -6.62 5.49 14.20
N LEU A 188 -6.21 6.20 13.15
CA LEU A 188 -5.34 5.60 12.13
C LEU A 188 -3.96 5.26 12.66
N THR A 189 -3.37 6.08 13.54
CA THR A 189 -2.11 5.71 14.21
C THR A 189 -2.27 4.43 15.03
N PHE A 190 -3.34 4.30 15.81
CA PHE A 190 -3.61 3.08 16.57
C PHE A 190 -3.74 1.86 15.65
N ILE A 191 -4.57 1.93 14.60
CA ILE A 191 -4.72 0.85 13.62
C ILE A 191 -3.38 0.49 12.99
N THR A 192 -2.59 1.49 12.57
CA THR A 192 -1.27 1.26 11.95
C THR A 192 -0.33 0.52 12.90
N VAL A 193 -0.27 0.92 14.17
CA VAL A 193 0.58 0.25 15.17
C VAL A 193 0.12 -1.18 15.41
N CYS A 194 -1.20 -1.42 15.50
CA CYS A 194 -1.75 -2.76 15.63
C CYS A 194 -1.43 -3.64 14.42
N THR A 195 -1.60 -3.13 13.20
CA THR A 195 -1.34 -3.90 11.98
C THR A 195 0.15 -4.19 11.79
N ILE A 196 1.04 -3.22 12.09
CA ILE A 196 2.49 -3.46 12.11
C ILE A 196 2.83 -4.51 13.18
N GLY A 197 2.27 -4.40 14.39
CA GLY A 197 2.46 -5.39 15.44
C GLY A 197 2.03 -6.79 15.02
N LEU A 198 0.84 -6.91 14.42
CA LEU A 198 0.35 -8.17 13.84
C LEU A 198 1.32 -8.73 12.79
N GLY A 199 1.81 -7.89 11.88
CA GLY A 199 2.77 -8.29 10.85
C GLY A 199 4.11 -8.76 11.43
N LEU A 200 4.66 -8.03 12.41
CA LEU A 200 5.91 -8.39 13.06
C LEU A 200 5.79 -9.70 13.85
N VAL A 201 4.69 -9.90 14.58
CA VAL A 201 4.42 -11.17 15.28
C VAL A 201 4.25 -12.31 14.29
N SER A 202 3.58 -12.09 13.15
CA SER A 202 3.44 -13.10 12.10
C SER A 202 4.80 -13.51 11.52
N LEU A 203 5.65 -12.52 11.19
CA LEU A 203 7.01 -12.78 10.71
C LEU A 203 7.86 -13.52 11.75
N TRP A 204 7.74 -13.15 13.03
CA TRP A 204 8.41 -13.86 14.11
C TRP A 204 7.94 -15.30 14.23
N LEU A 205 6.63 -15.56 14.10
CA LEU A 205 6.10 -16.93 14.09
C LEU A 205 6.65 -17.74 12.93
N PHE A 206 6.65 -17.20 11.71
CA PHE A 206 7.27 -17.88 10.56
C PHE A 206 8.77 -18.14 10.77
N LEU A 207 9.48 -17.19 11.38
CA LEU A 207 10.89 -17.37 11.73
C LEU A 207 11.06 -18.49 12.78
N SER A 208 10.16 -18.56 13.76
CA SER A 208 10.22 -19.56 14.84
C SER A 208 9.87 -20.98 14.38
N LEU A 209 9.20 -21.15 13.23
CA LEU A 209 8.79 -22.45 12.71
C LEU A 209 9.94 -23.35 12.27
N GLY A 210 11.18 -22.87 12.18
CA GLY A 210 12.34 -23.74 11.91
C GLY A 210 12.26 -24.49 10.56
N ASP A 211 13.12 -25.49 10.40
CA ASP A 211 12.89 -26.62 9.48
C ASP A 211 11.84 -27.61 10.05
N SER A 212 11.12 -27.25 11.12
CA SER A 212 10.24 -28.13 11.89
C SER A 212 8.83 -28.30 11.31
N VAL A 213 8.64 -28.00 10.01
CA VAL A 213 7.38 -28.15 9.26
C VAL A 213 7.59 -28.92 7.97
#